data_AF-A6UP59-F1
#
_entry.id   AF-A6UP59-F1
#
_cell.length_a   1.000
_cell.length_b   1.000
_cell.length_c   1.000
_cell.angle_alpha   90.00
_cell.angle_beta   90.00
_cell.angle_gamma   90.00
#
_symmetry.space_group_name_H-M   'P 1'
#
loop_
_entity.id
_entity.type
_entity.pdbx_description
1 polymer ?
#
loop_
_entity_poly.entity_id
_entity_poly.type
_entity_poly.pdbx_seq_one_letter_code
_entity_poly.pdbx_strand_id
1 'polypeptide(L)'
;MNEYVLYFTMFALITSAFSALRLSFKKETSNVLIGEGLMAVVIATFLVILSKFYGIIYLETVALLILVCGPVGTIAFSKFMRKIDIK
;
A
#
# COMPACT_ATOMS: atom_id res chain seq x y z
N MET A 1 -15.20 -16.12 8.99
CA MET A 1 -15.44 -15.48 7.69
C MET A 1 -15.91 -16.54 6.72
N ASN A 2 -16.86 -16.23 5.84
CA ASN A 2 -17.26 -17.16 4.80
C ASN A 2 -16.08 -17.36 3.83
N GLU A 3 -15.73 -18.60 3.53
CA GLU A 3 -14.51 -18.97 2.77
C GLU A 3 -14.49 -18.32 1.38
N TYR A 4 -15.66 -18.21 0.74
CA TYR A 4 -15.82 -17.56 -0.57
C TYR A 4 -15.40 -16.08 -0.58
N VAL A 5 -15.68 -15.35 0.50
CA VAL A 5 -15.31 -13.93 0.62
C VAL A 5 -13.79 -13.80 0.69
N LEU A 6 -13.14 -14.76 1.31
CA LEU A 6 -11.70 -14.75 1.50
C LEU A 6 -10.95 -15.03 0.19
N TYR A 7 -11.38 -16.02 -0.57
CA TYR A 7 -10.84 -16.30 -1.90
C TYR A 7 -11.01 -15.11 -2.84
N PHE A 8 -12.18 -14.46 -2.80
CA PHE A 8 -12.43 -13.26 -3.57
C PHE A 8 -11.52 -12.09 -3.14
N THR A 9 -11.30 -11.91 -1.84
CA THR A 9 -10.43 -10.87 -1.30
C THR A 9 -8.98 -11.09 -1.72
N MET A 10 -8.48 -12.33 -1.64
CA MET A 10 -7.13 -12.69 -2.11
C MET A 10 -6.95 -12.43 -3.60
N PHE A 11 -7.95 -12.77 -4.42
CA PHE A 11 -7.93 -12.48 -5.85
C PHE A 11 -7.90 -10.97 -6.13
N ALA A 12 -8.72 -10.19 -5.43
CA ALA A 12 -8.74 -8.73 -5.54
C ALA A 12 -7.42 -8.08 -5.11
N LEU A 13 -6.75 -8.62 -4.08
CA LEU A 13 -5.43 -8.17 -3.65
C LEU A 13 -4.36 -8.39 -4.73
N ILE A 14 -4.38 -9.54 -5.39
CA ILE A 14 -3.42 -9.86 -6.46
C ILE A 14 -3.60 -8.89 -7.63
N THR A 15 -4.84 -8.68 -8.10
CA THR A 15 -5.10 -7.76 -9.22
C THR A 15 -4.74 -6.31 -8.86
N SER A 16 -4.98 -5.91 -7.61
CA SER A 16 -4.57 -4.60 -7.09
C SER A 16 -3.05 -4.45 -7.05
N ALA A 17 -2.32 -5.48 -6.63
CA ALA A 17 -0.85 -5.48 -6.61
C ALA A 17 -0.25 -5.30 -8.01
N PHE A 18 -0.78 -6.01 -9.02
CA PHE A 18 -0.35 -5.87 -10.41
C PHE A 18 -0.62 -4.47 -10.97
N SER A 19 -1.77 -3.89 -10.63
CA SER A 19 -2.14 -2.53 -11.04
C SER A 19 -1.20 -1.49 -10.43
N ALA A 20 -0.92 -1.60 -9.12
CA ALA A 20 0.02 -0.74 -8.41
C ALA A 20 1.43 -0.84 -9.00
N LEU A 21 1.91 -2.06 -9.23
CA LEU A 21 3.24 -2.31 -9.79
C LEU A 21 3.40 -1.73 -11.20
N ARG A 22 2.36 -1.89 -12.06
CA ARG A 22 2.35 -1.27 -13.40
C ARG A 22 2.45 0.25 -13.33
N LEU A 23 1.87 0.87 -12.31
CA LEU A 23 1.94 2.32 -12.11
C LEU A 23 3.34 2.75 -11.64
N SER A 24 3.98 1.96 -10.77
CA SER A 24 5.35 2.20 -10.29
C SER A 24 6.41 2.19 -11.40
N PHE A 25 6.18 1.50 -12.51
CA PHE A 25 7.14 1.44 -13.63
C PHE A 25 6.98 2.57 -14.67
N LYS A 26 6.07 3.54 -14.47
CA LYS A 26 5.95 4.68 -15.38
C LYS A 26 7.06 5.72 -15.14
N LYS A 27 7.50 6.41 -16.21
CA LYS A 27 8.59 7.41 -16.19
C LYS A 27 8.34 8.61 -15.26
N GLU A 28 7.09 8.97 -15.05
CA GLU A 28 6.72 10.12 -14.20
C GLU A 28 6.93 9.80 -12.72
N THR A 29 7.74 10.59 -12.03
CA THR A 29 8.02 10.43 -10.59
C THR A 29 6.75 10.43 -9.74
N SER A 30 5.77 11.24 -10.11
CA SER A 30 4.45 11.26 -9.47
C SER A 30 3.73 9.90 -9.57
N ASN A 31 3.79 9.25 -10.73
CA ASN A 31 3.17 7.92 -10.92
C ASN A 31 3.88 6.85 -10.09
N VAL A 32 5.20 6.95 -9.93
CA VAL A 32 5.96 6.05 -9.06
C VAL A 32 5.50 6.19 -7.60
N LEU A 33 5.34 7.42 -7.10
CA LEU A 33 4.86 7.65 -5.73
C LEU A 33 3.45 7.11 -5.49
N ILE A 34 2.55 7.28 -6.46
CA ILE A 34 1.19 6.74 -6.35
C ILE A 34 1.22 5.20 -6.37
N GLY A 35 2.06 4.61 -7.21
CA GLY A 35 2.26 3.16 -7.28
C GLY A 35 2.75 2.56 -5.97
N GLU A 36 3.80 3.15 -5.38
CA GLU A 36 4.33 2.74 -4.06
C GLU A 36 3.29 2.92 -2.94
N GLY A 37 2.53 4.03 -2.95
CA GLY A 37 1.46 4.27 -1.99
C GLY A 37 0.34 3.21 -2.07
N LEU A 38 -0.08 2.84 -3.28
CA LEU A 38 -1.05 1.76 -3.48
C LEU A 38 -0.50 0.41 -3.04
N MET A 39 0.78 0.14 -3.29
CA MET A 39 1.43 -1.10 -2.85
C MET A 39 1.45 -1.23 -1.32
N ALA A 40 1.71 -0.13 -0.60
CA ALA A 40 1.66 -0.11 0.86
C ALA A 40 0.26 -0.48 1.40
N VAL A 41 -0.83 -0.01 0.75
CA VAL A 41 -2.20 -0.35 1.13
C VAL A 41 -2.51 -1.83 0.87
N VAL A 42 -2.07 -2.37 -0.26
CA VAL A 42 -2.20 -3.80 -0.59
C VAL A 42 -1.50 -4.66 0.47
N ILE A 43 -0.26 -4.32 0.81
CA ILE A 43 0.53 -5.03 1.83
C ILE A 43 -0.14 -4.93 3.20
N ALA A 44 -0.55 -3.73 3.63
CA ALA A 44 -1.22 -3.55 4.92
C ALA A 44 -2.51 -4.38 5.02
N THR A 45 -3.32 -4.39 3.95
CA THR A 45 -4.55 -5.18 3.89
C THR A 45 -4.26 -6.69 3.97
N PHE A 46 -3.20 -7.15 3.30
CA PHE A 46 -2.74 -8.54 3.38
C PHE A 46 -2.29 -8.93 4.80
N LEU A 47 -1.54 -8.07 5.50
CA LEU A 47 -1.12 -8.30 6.89
C LEU A 47 -2.33 -8.43 7.83
N VAL A 48 -3.38 -7.62 7.65
CA VAL A 48 -4.62 -7.73 8.46
C VAL A 48 -5.32 -9.07 8.24
N ILE A 49 -5.42 -9.54 6.99
CA ILE A 49 -6.01 -10.85 6.69
C ILE A 49 -5.18 -11.96 7.35
N LEU A 50 -3.85 -11.87 7.26
CA LEU A 50 -2.95 -12.84 7.87
C LEU A 50 -3.08 -12.86 9.40
N SER A 51 -3.25 -11.69 10.03
CA SER A 51 -3.52 -11.57 11.46
C SER A 51 -4.80 -12.32 11.86
N LYS A 52 -5.88 -12.17 11.08
CA LYS A 52 -7.16 -12.86 11.34
C LYS A 52 -7.05 -14.38 11.21
N PHE A 53 -6.18 -14.90 10.35
CA PHE A 53 -5.95 -16.33 10.19
C PHE A 53 -5.11 -16.94 11.31
N TYR A 54 -3.98 -16.31 11.62
CA TYR A 54 -2.99 -16.87 12.56
C TYR A 54 -3.22 -16.41 14.00
N GLY A 55 -4.17 -15.50 14.25
CA GLY A 55 -4.48 -14.97 15.58
C GLY A 55 -3.38 -14.06 16.16
N ILE A 56 -2.46 -13.57 15.32
CA ILE A 56 -1.32 -12.77 15.77
C ILE A 56 -1.74 -11.30 15.82
N ILE A 57 -2.05 -10.82 17.01
CA ILE A 57 -2.57 -9.46 17.29
C ILE A 57 -1.61 -8.35 16.80
N TYR A 58 -0.30 -8.62 16.83
CA TYR A 58 0.73 -7.64 16.46
C TYR A 58 0.68 -7.21 14.98
N LEU A 59 0.22 -8.09 14.07
CA LEU A 59 0.19 -7.78 12.64
C LEU A 59 -0.76 -6.62 12.29
N GLU A 60 -1.87 -6.46 13.02
CA GLU A 60 -2.80 -5.34 12.80
C GLU A 60 -2.14 -3.99 13.13
N THR A 61 -1.30 -3.95 14.17
CA THR A 61 -0.57 -2.74 14.57
C THR A 61 0.49 -2.37 13.52
N VAL A 62 1.20 -3.37 13.00
CA VAL A 62 2.18 -3.16 11.92
C VAL A 62 1.49 -2.68 10.64
N ALA A 63 0.34 -3.27 10.29
CA ALA A 63 -0.45 -2.85 9.14
C ALA A 63 -0.89 -1.38 9.27
N LEU A 64 -1.38 -0.98 10.45
CA LEU A 64 -1.73 0.41 10.74
C LEU A 64 -0.53 1.36 10.63
N LEU A 65 0.62 0.96 11.15
CA LEU A 65 1.84 1.76 11.05
C LEU A 65 2.23 2.01 9.59
N ILE A 66 2.21 0.97 8.74
CA ILE A 66 2.50 1.07 7.31
C ILE A 66 1.51 2.02 6.63
N LEU A 67 0.23 1.91 6.97
CA LEU A 67 -0.84 2.73 6.40
C LEU A 67 -0.72 4.21 6.79
N VAL A 68 -0.22 4.52 7.98
CA VAL A 68 0.08 5.90 8.42
C VAL A 68 1.38 6.42 7.83
N CYS A 69 2.43 5.60 7.79
CA CYS A 69 3.73 5.98 7.24
C CYS A 69 3.67 6.28 5.74
N GLY A 70 2.81 5.60 4.97
CA GLY A 70 2.64 5.82 3.53
C GLY A 70 2.34 7.30 3.20
N PRO A 71 1.18 7.85 3.60
CA PRO A 71 0.80 9.25 3.36
C PRO A 71 1.81 10.25 3.91
N VAL A 72 2.36 10.00 5.10
CA VAL A 72 3.37 10.87 5.71
C VAL A 72 4.62 10.96 4.83
N GLY A 73 5.10 9.83 4.32
CA GLY A 73 6.21 9.77 3.37
C GLY A 73 5.89 10.49 2.06
N THR A 74 4.70 10.27 1.50
CA THR A 74 4.26 10.91 0.24
C THR A 74 4.18 12.43 0.38
N ILE A 75 3.65 12.95 1.50
CA ILE A 75 3.55 14.38 1.79
C ILE A 75 4.95 15.00 1.95
N ALA A 76 5.82 14.35 2.71
CA ALA A 76 7.20 14.81 2.90
C ALA A 76 7.94 14.91 1.56
N PHE A 77 7.77 13.90 0.71
CA PHE A 77 8.41 13.86 -0.61
C PHE A 77 7.82 14.88 -1.58
N SER A 78 6.49 15.07 -1.60
CA SER A 78 5.82 16.10 -2.39
C SER A 78 6.33 17.51 -2.02
N LYS A 79 6.51 17.77 -0.72
CA LYS A 79 7.07 19.03 -0.22
C LYS A 79 8.52 19.23 -0.67
N PHE A 80 9.32 18.16 -0.72
CA PHE A 80 10.70 18.20 -1.20
C PHE A 80 10.77 18.50 -2.69
N MET A 81 9.97 17.81 -3.52
CA MET A 81 9.92 18.06 -4.97
C MET A 81 9.49 19.49 -5.29
N ARG A 82 8.46 20.02 -4.62
CA ARG A 82 8.04 21.42 -4.80
C ARG A 82 9.15 22.43 -4.46
N LYS A 83 10.05 22.08 -3.52
CA LYS A 83 11.15 22.95 -3.11
C LYS A 83 12.31 22.95 -4.11
N ILE A 84 12.47 21.88 -4.88
CA ILE A 84 13.46 21.81 -5.97
C ILE A 84 13.02 22.66 -7.16
N ASP A 85 11.71 22.66 -7.49
CA ASP A 85 11.16 23.40 -8.64
C ASP A 85 11.25 24.94 -8.51
N ILE A 86 11.42 25.45 -7.29
CA ILE A 86 11.48 26.89 -6.98
C ILE A 86 12.94 27.42 -6.91
N LYS A 87 13.95 26.55 -7.09
CA LYS A 87 15.36 26.92 -7.11
C LYS A 87 15.93 26.95 -8.52
#